data_AF-A0A4U8WCW2-F1
#
_entry.id   AF-A0A4U8WCW2-F1
#
_cell.length_a   1.000
_cell.length_b   1.000
_cell.length_c   1.000
_cell.angle_alpha   90.00
_cell.angle_beta   90.00
_cell.angle_gamma   90.00
#
_symmetry.space_group_name_H-M   'P 1'
#
loop_
_entity.id
_entity.type
_entity.pdbx_description
1 polymer ?
#
loop_
_entity_poly.entity_id
_entity_poly.type
_entity_poly.pdbx_seq_one_letter_code
_entity_poly.pdbx_strand_id
1 'polypeptide(L)'
;MKNLVLFILILYSKLFFAQASATANFSLKIDFEENIPVDQLEIFYNVKAGNTLKSVEVKIDKANNSVSINGINHFIIPINFPTLFFSYTDKTKLNEYSDQIIERKHIFYLVTGSGITSYSNNNGQNIRFSKELPNVLITSEYKDKNKLYRIQYFTTDNNIYNYFKGNLEISNSVLKLN
;
A
#
# COMPACT_ATOMS: atom_id res chain seq x y z
N MET A 1 -0.76 -1.74 -53.96
CA MET A 1 -1.85 -1.60 -52.96
C MET A 1 -1.63 -2.41 -51.69
N LYS A 2 -1.24 -3.70 -51.73
CA LYS A 2 -1.02 -4.53 -50.51
C LYS A 2 0.00 -3.93 -49.51
N ASN A 3 1.11 -3.37 -50.01
CA ASN A 3 2.16 -2.77 -49.15
C ASN A 3 1.73 -1.46 -48.47
N LEU A 4 0.79 -0.72 -49.08
CA LEU A 4 0.28 0.55 -48.56
C LEU A 4 -0.70 0.32 -47.41
N VAL A 5 -1.52 -0.73 -47.51
CA VAL A 5 -2.41 -1.19 -46.43
C VAL A 5 -1.59 -1.64 -45.22
N LEU A 6 -0.50 -2.39 -45.42
CA LEU A 6 0.39 -2.82 -44.34
C LEU A 6 1.05 -1.63 -43.63
N PHE A 7 1.50 -0.62 -44.39
CA PHE A 7 2.12 0.59 -43.82
C PHE A 7 1.13 1.42 -42.99
N ILE A 8 -0.10 1.57 -43.47
CA ILE A 8 -1.19 2.20 -42.72
C ILE A 8 -1.46 1.41 -41.43
N LEU A 9 -1.54 0.08 -41.50
CA LEU A 9 -1.81 -0.76 -40.34
C LEU A 9 -0.70 -0.68 -39.27
N ILE A 10 0.57 -0.56 -39.68
CA ILE A 10 1.72 -0.35 -38.77
C ILE A 10 1.74 1.06 -38.17
N LEU A 11 1.35 2.08 -38.94
CA LEU A 11 1.26 3.46 -38.43
C LEU A 11 0.11 3.61 -37.43
N TYR A 12 -1.04 2.99 -37.69
CA TYR A 12 -2.18 3.02 -36.78
C TYR A 12 -2.01 2.09 -35.57
N SER A 13 -1.25 0.98 -35.68
CA SER A 13 -1.02 0.08 -34.52
C SER A 13 -0.33 0.79 -33.36
N LYS A 14 0.54 1.78 -33.62
CA LYS A 14 1.19 2.60 -32.57
C LYS A 14 0.21 3.40 -31.72
N LEU A 15 -0.99 3.72 -32.23
CA LEU A 15 -2.02 4.42 -31.48
C LEU A 15 -2.79 3.49 -30.52
N PHE A 16 -2.77 2.17 -30.76
CA PHE A 16 -3.47 1.18 -29.94
C PHE A 16 -2.66 0.68 -28.73
N PHE A 17 -1.40 1.10 -28.59
CA PHE A 17 -0.55 0.74 -27.44
C PHE A 17 -0.33 1.90 -26.44
N ALA A 18 -1.13 2.97 -26.52
CA ALA A 18 -1.08 4.05 -25.53
C ALA A 18 -1.73 3.57 -24.22
N GLN A 19 -0.90 3.33 -23.20
CA GLN A 19 -1.38 3.01 -21.86
C GLN A 19 -1.76 4.32 -21.13
N ALA A 20 -3.02 4.42 -20.70
CA ALA A 20 -3.46 5.57 -19.92
C ALA A 20 -2.75 5.61 -18.57
N SER A 21 -2.12 6.74 -18.27
CA SER A 21 -1.39 6.99 -17.02
C SER A 21 -1.77 8.34 -16.43
N ALA A 22 -1.72 8.46 -15.10
CA ALA A 22 -1.91 9.73 -14.40
C ALA A 22 -1.13 9.74 -13.08
N THR A 23 -1.20 10.87 -12.37
CA THR A 23 -0.61 11.04 -11.04
C THR A 23 -1.64 11.57 -10.07
N ALA A 24 -1.55 11.17 -8.80
CA ALA A 24 -2.38 11.70 -7.73
C ALA A 24 -1.54 11.93 -6.46
N ASN A 25 -1.76 13.09 -5.83
CA ASN A 25 -1.19 13.40 -4.53
C ASN A 25 -1.91 12.60 -3.44
N PHE A 26 -1.16 12.18 -2.41
CA PHE A 26 -1.70 11.48 -1.25
C PHE A 26 -1.09 12.03 0.05
N SER A 27 -1.84 11.90 1.14
CA SER A 27 -1.41 12.32 2.48
C SER A 27 -2.01 11.39 3.53
N LEU A 28 -1.18 10.52 4.06
CA LEU A 28 -1.54 9.51 5.06
C LEU A 28 -1.04 9.94 6.42
N LYS A 29 -1.89 9.83 7.43
CA LYS A 29 -1.48 9.78 8.83
C LYS A 29 -1.93 8.46 9.42
N ILE A 30 -0.98 7.73 9.99
CA ILE A 30 -1.16 6.36 10.48
C ILE A 30 -0.75 6.35 11.94
N ASP A 31 -1.68 6.04 12.81
CA ASP A 31 -1.45 5.93 14.24
C ASP A 31 -1.10 4.47 14.59
N PHE A 32 -0.30 4.26 15.63
CA PHE A 32 0.06 2.93 16.13
C PHE A 32 -0.26 2.85 17.63
N GLU A 33 -0.65 1.67 18.12
CA GLU A 33 -0.75 1.44 19.56
C GLU A 33 0.58 1.66 20.29
N GLU A 34 0.50 2.15 21.52
CA GLU A 34 1.65 2.56 22.34
C GLU A 34 2.73 1.47 22.50
N ASN A 35 2.34 0.20 22.39
CA ASN A 35 3.25 -0.95 22.50
C ASN A 35 4.00 -1.30 21.19
N ILE A 36 3.85 -0.49 20.15
CA ILE A 36 4.54 -0.59 18.85
C ILE A 36 5.59 0.52 18.77
N PRO A 37 6.89 0.20 18.63
CA PRO A 37 7.96 1.20 18.59
C PRO A 37 8.04 1.88 17.22
N VAL A 38 7.33 3.01 17.03
CA VAL A 38 7.26 3.70 15.72
C VAL A 38 8.61 4.20 15.20
N ASP A 39 9.57 4.44 16.09
CA ASP A 39 10.91 4.89 15.72
C ASP A 39 11.82 3.77 15.22
N GLN A 40 11.39 2.51 15.38
CA GLN A 40 12.05 1.32 14.84
C GLN A 40 11.34 0.79 13.59
N LEU A 41 10.25 1.43 13.17
CA LEU A 41 9.50 0.99 11.99
C LEU A 41 10.32 1.23 10.72
N GLU A 42 10.57 0.14 10.01
CA GLU A 42 10.92 0.15 8.61
C GLU A 42 9.64 0.21 7.78
N ILE A 43 9.58 1.17 6.86
CA ILE A 43 8.41 1.39 6.01
C ILE A 43 8.79 1.05 4.59
N PHE A 44 7.91 0.33 3.91
CA PHE A 44 8.16 -0.13 2.56
C PHE A 44 6.90 -0.05 1.72
N TYR A 45 7.07 -0.17 0.41
CA TYR A 45 5.97 -0.36 -0.52
C TYR A 45 6.28 -1.41 -1.58
N ASN A 46 5.23 -2.02 -2.11
CA ASN A 46 5.35 -2.98 -3.21
C ASN A 46 5.42 -2.22 -4.55
N VAL A 47 6.42 -2.55 -5.37
CA VAL A 47 6.54 -2.03 -6.73
C VAL A 47 5.59 -2.82 -7.63
N LYS A 48 4.74 -2.12 -8.37
CA LYS A 48 3.87 -2.73 -9.38
C LYS A 48 4.16 -2.10 -10.74
N ALA A 49 4.09 -2.91 -11.80
CA ALA A 49 4.31 -2.42 -13.16
C ALA A 49 3.39 -1.21 -13.44
N GLY A 50 4.01 -0.08 -13.82
CA GLY A 50 3.34 1.19 -14.09
C GLY A 50 2.74 1.92 -12.88
N ASN A 51 2.82 1.38 -11.67
CA ASN A 51 2.41 2.04 -10.43
C ASN A 51 3.63 2.30 -9.55
N THR A 52 4.01 3.56 -9.38
CA THR A 52 5.22 3.96 -8.65
C THR A 52 4.98 5.21 -7.83
N LEU A 53 5.62 5.27 -6.66
CA LEU A 53 5.68 6.50 -5.89
C LEU A 53 6.78 7.39 -6.48
N LYS A 54 6.40 8.55 -7.05
CA LYS A 54 7.33 9.50 -7.68
C LYS A 54 8.10 10.34 -6.67
N SER A 55 7.44 10.71 -5.59
CA SER A 55 8.03 11.40 -4.45
C SER A 55 7.32 10.95 -3.20
N VAL A 56 8.07 10.82 -2.12
CA VAL A 56 7.56 10.44 -0.81
C VAL A 56 8.35 11.21 0.25
N GLU A 57 7.62 11.76 1.22
CA GLU A 57 8.16 12.28 2.46
C GLU A 57 7.55 11.48 3.60
N VAL A 58 8.42 10.90 4.45
CA VAL A 58 8.02 10.20 5.67
C VAL A 58 8.38 11.06 6.88
N LYS A 59 7.44 11.17 7.82
CA LYS A 59 7.65 11.83 9.12
C LYS A 59 7.18 10.92 10.24
N ILE A 60 8.06 10.65 11.20
CA ILE A 60 7.76 9.87 12.40
C ILE A 60 7.51 10.84 13.55
N ASP A 61 6.33 10.74 14.17
CA ASP A 61 5.97 11.49 15.36
C ASP A 61 5.94 10.53 16.55
N LYS A 62 7.02 10.57 17.33
CA LYS A 62 7.19 9.72 18.53
C LYS A 62 6.21 10.09 19.64
N ALA A 63 5.82 11.37 19.75
CA ALA A 63 4.97 11.84 20.83
C ALA A 63 3.54 11.33 20.66
N ASN A 64 3.07 11.27 19.42
CA ASN A 64 1.73 10.78 19.08
C ASN A 64 1.73 9.32 18.57
N ASN A 65 2.87 8.63 18.63
CA ASN A 65 3.08 7.27 18.13
C ASN A 65 2.49 7.07 16.71
N SER A 66 2.85 7.96 15.79
CA SER A 66 2.27 7.99 14.44
C SER A 66 3.31 8.20 13.34
N VAL A 67 2.95 7.81 12.13
CA VAL A 67 3.72 8.00 10.91
C VAL A 67 2.88 8.77 9.91
N SER A 68 3.45 9.84 9.36
CA SER A 68 2.86 10.58 8.25
C SER A 68 3.61 10.30 6.96
N ILE A 69 2.89 10.01 5.88
CA ILE A 69 3.46 9.73 4.55
C ILE A 69 2.75 10.60 3.53
N ASN A 70 3.49 11.53 2.92
CA ASN A 70 2.98 12.41 1.87
C ASN A 70 3.72 12.13 0.57
N GLY A 71 3.04 12.24 -0.57
CA GLY A 71 3.71 12.00 -1.83
C GLY A 71 2.84 12.07 -3.06
N ILE A 72 3.41 11.59 -4.16
CA ILE A 72 2.78 11.52 -5.48
C ILE A 72 2.80 10.07 -5.95
N ASN A 73 1.61 9.48 -6.13
CA ASN A 73 1.44 8.19 -6.76
C ASN A 73 1.29 8.37 -8.28
N HIS A 74 2.12 7.71 -9.06
CA HIS A 74 1.92 7.54 -10.49
C HIS A 74 1.29 6.18 -10.76
N PHE A 75 0.28 6.13 -11.62
CA PHE A 75 -0.43 4.91 -11.91
C PHE A 75 -0.81 4.80 -13.39
N ILE A 76 -0.94 3.56 -13.84
CA ILE A 76 -1.51 3.19 -15.14
C ILE A 76 -2.86 2.51 -14.92
N ILE A 77 -3.76 2.51 -15.91
CA ILE A 77 -5.00 1.73 -15.83
C ILE A 77 -4.70 0.25 -16.09
N PRO A 78 -5.16 -0.71 -15.24
CA PRO A 78 -6.03 -0.52 -14.07
C PRO A 78 -5.31 0.03 -12.83
N ILE A 79 -5.99 0.98 -12.17
CA ILE A 79 -5.45 1.82 -11.10
C ILE A 79 -5.36 1.07 -9.78
N ASN A 80 -4.17 1.00 -9.19
CA ASN A 80 -3.97 0.56 -7.81
C ASN A 80 -2.98 1.50 -7.09
N PHE A 81 -3.31 1.92 -5.87
CA PHE A 81 -2.33 2.54 -4.96
C PHE A 81 -1.43 1.44 -4.39
N PRO A 82 -0.10 1.65 -4.32
CA PRO A 82 0.82 0.61 -3.87
C PRO A 82 0.52 0.18 -2.44
N THR A 83 0.64 -1.11 -2.17
CA THR A 83 0.56 -1.64 -0.80
C THR A 83 1.74 -1.07 -0.02
N LEU A 84 1.45 -0.47 1.14
CA LEU A 84 2.46 -0.09 2.11
C LEU A 84 2.55 -1.16 3.19
N PHE A 85 3.76 -1.44 3.65
CA PHE A 85 3.94 -2.27 4.84
C PHE A 85 4.95 -1.66 5.78
N PHE A 86 4.68 -1.87 7.06
CA PHE A 86 5.43 -1.34 8.18
C PHE A 86 5.96 -2.54 8.95
N SER A 87 7.21 -2.50 9.37
CA SER A 87 7.75 -3.61 10.14
C SER A 87 8.76 -3.16 11.17
N TYR A 88 8.79 -3.84 12.30
CA TYR A 88 9.87 -3.74 13.27
C TYR A 88 10.26 -5.15 13.73
N THR A 89 11.47 -5.27 14.25
CA THR A 89 11.99 -6.55 14.76
C THR A 89 12.11 -6.45 16.27
N ASP A 90 11.58 -7.45 16.98
CA ASP A 90 11.91 -7.68 18.38
C ASP A 90 12.62 -9.02 18.57
N LYS A 91 13.13 -9.23 19.79
CA LYS A 91 13.79 -10.48 20.20
C LYS A 91 12.88 -11.22 21.17
N THR A 92 12.73 -12.52 20.98
CA THR A 92 11.88 -13.37 21.81
C THR A 92 12.55 -14.72 22.05
N LYS A 93 12.14 -15.47 23.07
CA LYS A 93 12.59 -16.85 23.27
C LYS A 93 11.88 -17.78 22.29
N LEU A 94 12.58 -18.83 21.84
CA LEU A 94 12.01 -19.85 20.96
C LEU A 94 10.78 -20.53 21.61
N ASN A 95 10.87 -20.86 22.89
CA ASN A 95 9.79 -21.35 23.73
C ASN A 95 10.15 -21.13 25.21
N GLU A 96 9.23 -21.45 26.12
CA GLU A 96 9.40 -21.26 27.58
C GLU A 96 10.55 -22.08 28.18
N TYR A 97 11.01 -23.13 27.50
CA TYR A 97 12.02 -24.08 27.98
C TYR A 97 13.40 -23.90 27.33
N SER A 98 13.57 -22.92 26.44
CA SER A 98 14.81 -22.68 25.71
C SER A 98 15.34 -21.27 25.95
N ASP A 99 16.64 -21.15 26.23
CA ASP A 99 17.33 -19.85 26.31
C ASP A 99 17.76 -19.31 24.95
N GLN A 100 17.41 -20.01 23.86
CA GLN A 100 17.65 -19.52 22.52
C GLN A 100 16.79 -18.28 22.24
N ILE A 101 17.46 -17.17 21.95
CA ILE A 101 16.85 -15.92 21.51
C ILE A 101 16.72 -15.95 19.98
N ILE A 102 15.52 -15.70 19.48
CA ILE A 102 15.20 -15.57 18.06
C ILE A 102 14.70 -14.15 17.76
N GLU A 103 14.83 -13.73 16.51
CA GLU A 103 14.26 -12.49 16.02
C GLU A 103 12.84 -12.75 15.50
N ARG A 104 11.90 -11.91 15.92
CA ARG A 104 10.53 -11.92 15.42
C ARG A 104 10.27 -10.60 14.71
N LYS A 105 9.91 -10.69 13.44
CA LYS A 105 9.53 -9.54 12.62
C LYS A 105 8.01 -9.36 12.71
N HIS A 106 7.58 -8.20 13.18
CA HIS A 106 6.18 -7.79 13.16
C HIS A 106 5.93 -7.03 11.87
N ILE A 107 4.83 -7.32 11.18
CA ILE A 107 4.50 -6.71 9.89
C ILE A 107 3.05 -6.22 9.93
N PHE A 108 2.86 -4.98 9.50
CA PHE A 108 1.57 -4.33 9.36
C PHE A 108 1.35 -3.98 7.89
N TYR A 109 0.18 -4.29 7.35
CA TYR A 109 -0.14 -4.06 5.95
C TYR A 109 -1.22 -3.00 5.78
N LEU A 110 -0.94 -1.99 4.97
CA LEU A 110 -1.93 -1.05 4.46
C LEU A 110 -2.13 -1.30 2.96
N VAL A 111 -3.33 -1.73 2.61
CA VAL A 111 -3.67 -2.13 1.25
C VAL A 111 -4.86 -1.31 0.78
N THR A 112 -4.92 -1.07 -0.52
CA THR A 112 -6.05 -0.39 -1.13
C THR A 112 -6.77 -1.32 -2.09
N GLY A 113 -8.09 -1.20 -2.15
CA GLY A 113 -8.91 -1.84 -3.15
C GLY A 113 -8.72 -1.20 -4.53
N SER A 114 -9.19 -1.90 -5.56
CA SER A 114 -9.13 -1.44 -6.95
C SER A 114 -9.74 -0.04 -7.15
N GLY A 115 -9.13 0.76 -8.02
CA GLY A 115 -9.65 2.09 -8.38
C GLY A 115 -9.29 3.20 -7.39
N ILE A 116 -8.47 2.92 -6.38
CA ILE A 116 -7.92 3.94 -5.49
C ILE A 116 -6.59 4.44 -6.06
N THR A 117 -6.57 5.69 -6.52
CA THR A 117 -5.39 6.39 -7.05
C THR A 117 -4.54 7.00 -5.93
N SER A 118 -5.21 7.48 -4.89
CA SER A 118 -4.65 8.17 -3.74
C SER A 118 -5.65 8.15 -2.60
N TYR A 119 -5.15 8.28 -1.38
CA TYR A 119 -5.95 8.48 -0.18
C TYR A 119 -5.39 9.69 0.59
N SER A 120 -6.29 10.52 1.09
CA SER A 120 -5.95 11.62 1.99
C SER A 120 -6.83 11.50 3.22
N ASN A 121 -6.24 11.54 4.42
CA ASN A 121 -6.95 11.43 5.71
C ASN A 121 -8.02 12.52 5.96
N ASN A 122 -8.18 13.48 5.04
CA ASN A 122 -9.09 14.63 5.13
C ASN A 122 -10.59 14.27 5.20
N ASN A 123 -10.95 12.99 5.09
CA ASN A 123 -12.32 12.50 5.21
C ASN A 123 -12.66 12.03 6.65
N GLY A 124 -11.83 12.34 7.65
CA GLY A 124 -12.12 12.13 9.08
C GLY A 124 -11.93 10.70 9.60
N GLN A 125 -11.42 9.78 8.77
CA GLN A 125 -11.10 8.41 9.19
C GLN A 125 -9.58 8.27 9.36
N ASN A 126 -9.15 8.10 10.61
CA ASN A 126 -7.76 7.80 10.97
C ASN A 126 -7.50 6.30 10.83
N ILE A 127 -6.33 5.96 10.30
CA ILE A 127 -5.83 4.58 10.24
C ILE A 127 -5.08 4.33 11.54
N ARG A 128 -5.42 3.28 12.29
CA ARG A 128 -4.72 2.91 13.52
C ARG A 128 -4.35 1.44 13.55
N PHE A 129 -3.07 1.12 13.59
CA PHE A 129 -2.58 -0.26 13.71
C PHE A 129 -2.47 -0.71 15.17
N SER A 130 -2.80 -1.98 15.40
CA SER A 130 -2.55 -2.73 16.63
C SER A 130 -1.93 -4.08 16.30
N LYS A 131 -1.38 -4.76 17.32
CA LYS A 131 -0.87 -6.14 17.13
C LYS A 131 -1.99 -7.14 16.84
N GLU A 132 -3.21 -6.85 17.30
CA GLU A 132 -4.40 -7.65 17.05
C GLU A 132 -5.00 -7.40 15.65
N LEU A 133 -4.88 -6.16 15.16
CA LEU A 133 -5.38 -5.74 13.84
C LEU A 133 -4.23 -5.20 12.97
N PRO A 134 -3.30 -6.07 12.54
CA PRO A 134 -2.12 -5.62 11.81
C PRO A 134 -2.39 -5.31 10.34
N ASN A 135 -3.59 -5.60 9.84
CA ASN A 135 -3.91 -5.44 8.42
C ASN A 135 -5.08 -4.50 8.23
N VAL A 136 -4.90 -3.55 7.32
CA VAL A 136 -5.90 -2.55 6.96
C VAL A 136 -6.15 -2.58 5.46
N LEU A 137 -7.42 -2.65 5.07
CA LEU A 137 -7.88 -2.46 3.70
C LEU A 137 -8.66 -1.16 3.61
N ILE A 138 -8.24 -0.28 2.71
CA ILE A 138 -9.01 0.88 2.30
C ILE A 138 -9.74 0.52 1.01
N THR A 139 -11.07 0.57 1.02
CA THR A 139 -11.88 0.44 -0.19
C THR A 139 -12.58 1.76 -0.49
N SER A 140 -13.11 1.88 -1.71
CA SER A 140 -13.92 3.04 -2.07
C SER A 140 -15.27 2.60 -2.62
N GLU A 141 -16.30 3.34 -2.24
CA GLU A 141 -17.65 3.21 -2.80
C GLU A 141 -18.10 4.58 -3.30
N TYR A 142 -18.98 4.59 -4.29
CA TYR A 142 -19.64 5.81 -4.74
C TYR A 142 -21.01 5.91 -4.09
N LYS A 143 -21.25 7.01 -3.38
CA LYS A 143 -22.56 7.36 -2.82
C LYS A 143 -22.90 8.79 -3.23
N ASP A 144 -24.04 8.97 -3.88
CA ASP A 144 -24.52 10.30 -4.32
C ASP A 144 -23.48 11.09 -5.14
N LYS A 145 -22.78 10.40 -6.06
CA LYS A 145 -21.66 10.91 -6.89
C LYS A 145 -20.37 11.27 -6.12
N ASN A 146 -20.37 11.13 -4.79
CA ASN A 146 -19.19 11.31 -3.97
C ASN A 146 -18.47 9.97 -3.76
N LYS A 147 -17.15 9.97 -3.92
CA LYS A 147 -16.32 8.82 -3.58
C LYS A 147 -16.10 8.82 -2.07
N LEU A 148 -16.63 7.81 -1.39
CA LEU A 148 -16.43 7.57 0.03
C LEU A 148 -15.38 6.48 0.21
N TYR A 149 -14.51 6.66 1.20
CA TYR A 149 -13.55 5.64 1.58
C TYR A 149 -14.06 4.87 2.81
N ARG A 150 -13.80 3.57 2.83
CA ARG A 150 -14.08 2.68 3.96
C ARG A 150 -12.80 1.99 4.39
N ILE A 151 -12.50 2.09 5.68
CA ILE A 151 -11.39 1.37 6.31
C ILE A 151 -11.95 0.08 6.94
N GLN A 152 -11.29 -1.04 6.65
CA GLN A 152 -11.60 -2.35 7.23
C GLN A 152 -10.33 -2.91 7.87
N TYR A 153 -10.48 -3.51 9.06
CA TYR A 153 -9.39 -4.10 9.84
C TYR A 153 -9.50 -5.62 9.84
N PHE A 154 -8.36 -6.30 9.74
CA PHE A 154 -8.31 -7.76 9.69
C PHE A 154 -7.17 -8.33 10.53
N THR A 155 -7.47 -9.46 11.16
CA THR A 155 -6.50 -10.38 11.76
C THR A 155 -5.78 -11.19 10.67
N THR A 156 -4.69 -11.85 11.05
CA THR A 156 -3.87 -12.72 10.17
C THR A 156 -4.52 -14.07 9.82
N ASP A 157 -5.77 -14.28 10.19
CA ASP A 157 -6.48 -15.56 10.02
C ASP A 157 -6.62 -15.93 8.54
N ASN A 158 -6.90 -17.21 8.24
CA ASN A 158 -6.95 -17.78 6.87
C ASN A 158 -7.82 -17.01 5.84
N ASN A 159 -8.72 -16.13 6.28
CA ASN A 159 -9.51 -15.28 5.39
C ASN A 159 -8.73 -14.11 4.79
N ILE A 160 -7.60 -13.71 5.39
CA ILE A 160 -6.75 -12.62 4.91
C ILE A 160 -6.36 -12.83 3.45
N TYR A 161 -6.05 -14.08 3.09
CA TYR A 161 -5.72 -14.46 1.73
C TYR A 161 -6.88 -14.18 0.77
N ASN A 162 -8.14 -14.42 1.15
CA ASN A 162 -9.28 -14.17 0.27
C ASN A 162 -9.55 -12.66 0.06
N TYR A 163 -9.35 -11.84 1.09
CA TYR A 163 -9.54 -10.38 1.00
C TYR A 163 -8.42 -9.68 0.23
N PHE A 164 -7.20 -10.21 0.36
CA PHE A 164 -6.04 -9.61 -0.25
C PHE A 164 -5.54 -10.30 -1.51
N LYS A 165 -5.98 -11.49 -1.89
CA LYS A 165 -5.56 -12.16 -3.15
C LYS A 165 -5.82 -11.34 -4.41
N GLY A 166 -6.80 -10.42 -4.37
CA GLY A 166 -7.03 -9.46 -5.46
C GLY A 166 -6.23 -8.14 -5.35
N ASN A 167 -5.66 -7.83 -4.18
CA ASN A 167 -5.13 -6.49 -3.85
C ASN A 167 -3.69 -6.49 -3.29
N LEU A 168 -3.29 -7.47 -2.46
CA LEU A 168 -1.87 -7.83 -2.25
C LEU A 168 -1.41 -8.66 -3.45
N GLU A 169 -0.64 -8.03 -4.32
CA GLU A 169 0.32 -8.77 -5.12
C GLU A 169 1.55 -9.04 -4.27
N ILE A 170 1.87 -10.33 -4.06
CA ILE A 170 3.16 -10.75 -3.50
C ILE A 170 4.21 -10.46 -4.59
N SER A 171 4.93 -9.36 -4.42
CA SER A 171 6.12 -9.07 -5.23
C SER A 171 7.34 -9.68 -4.57
N ASN A 172 8.27 -10.21 -5.38
CA ASN A 172 9.60 -10.59 -4.90
C ASN A 172 10.50 -9.38 -4.63
N SER A 173 10.00 -8.16 -4.88
CA SER A 173 10.72 -6.91 -4.65
C SER A 173 9.85 -5.87 -3.95
N VAL A 174 10.47 -5.20 -2.99
CA VAL A 174 9.90 -4.16 -2.14
C VAL A 174 10.89 -3.01 -2.06
N LEU A 175 10.42 -1.78 -1.92
CA LEU A 175 11.27 -0.60 -1.77
C LEU A 175 11.07 0.04 -0.41
N LYS A 176 12.17 0.29 0.30
CA LYS A 176 12.17 0.98 1.59
C LYS A 176 11.97 2.47 1.40
N LEU A 177 11.09 3.08 2.18
CA LEU A 177 10.90 4.52 2.29
C LEU A 177 11.84 5.04 3.40
N ASN A 178 12.54 6.13 3.10
CA ASN A 178 13.44 6.83 4.04
C ASN A 178 12.81 8.14 4.51
#